data_AF-A0A377ZDT8-F1
#
_entry.id   AF-A0A377ZDT8-F1
#
_cell.length_a   1.000
_cell.length_b   1.000
_cell.length_c   1.000
_cell.angle_alpha   90.00
_cell.angle_beta   90.00
_cell.angle_gamma   90.00
#
_symmetry.space_group_name_H-M   'P 1'
#
loop_
_entity.id
_entity.type
_entity.pdbx_description
1 polymer ?
#
loop_
_entity_poly.entity_id
_entity_poly.type
_entity_poly.pdbx_seq_one_letter_code
_entity_poly.pdbx_strand_id
1 'polypeptide(L)'
;MLGGAGLFGAFPLAYAVITDALVIPLTAMLIGLIFRGVAFEFRFKAVPSHRIFWDYAFAGGSLLATFSQGIVVGAFINGFAVADRRFAGSTLDWLTPFNLFCGLGLVVAYLLLGTTWLIMKSEGALQQRMRELTRKVLLALMVVIAVVSVWTPLGWRYVAERWFTLPNFFWFVPVPILVLALSLWIWRLSARPASHARPFILTLGLIFLGFSGLGISVWPNIIPPHISLWDAAAPPSSQVFMLPGALLIIPVILMYTAWSYYVFRGKVSGSEGYH
;
A
#
# COMPACT_ATOMS: atom_id res chain seq x y z
N MET A 1 8.36 9.29 1.96
CA MET A 1 8.88 10.64 2.28
C MET A 1 7.78 11.54 2.85
N LEU A 2 6.77 11.96 2.08
CA LEU A 2 5.69 12.83 2.60
C LEU A 2 4.93 12.24 3.80
N GLY A 3 4.60 10.94 3.76
CA GLY A 3 3.93 10.28 4.89
C GLY A 3 4.76 10.28 6.18
N GLY A 4 6.07 10.05 6.09
CA GLY A 4 6.98 10.08 7.24
C GLY A 4 7.18 11.49 7.80
N ALA A 5 7.37 12.48 6.91
CA ALA A 5 7.48 13.89 7.31
C ALA A 5 6.18 14.41 7.94
N GLY A 6 5.02 14.03 7.38
CA GLY A 6 3.71 14.35 7.93
C GLY A 6 3.48 13.73 9.31
N LEU A 7 3.90 12.46 9.49
CA LEU A 7 3.83 11.80 10.79
C LEU A 7 4.75 12.47 11.81
N PHE A 8 5.98 12.82 11.42
CA PHE A 8 6.91 13.54 12.29
C PHE A 8 6.35 14.90 12.75
N GLY A 9 5.77 15.67 11.83
CA GLY A 9 5.22 16.99 12.14
C GLY A 9 3.89 16.96 12.89
N ALA A 10 2.98 16.02 12.58
CA ALA A 10 1.67 15.94 13.22
C ALA A 10 1.64 15.08 14.50
N PHE A 11 2.42 14.00 14.53
CA PHE A 11 2.42 12.97 15.58
C PHE A 11 3.85 12.52 15.93
N PRO A 12 4.67 13.37 16.57
CA PRO A 12 6.08 13.08 16.84
C PRO A 12 6.28 11.84 17.72
N LEU A 13 5.38 11.61 18.68
CA LEU A 13 5.43 10.41 19.53
C LEU A 13 5.25 9.14 18.70
N ALA A 14 4.24 9.13 17.83
CA ALA A 14 3.98 7.99 16.96
C ALA A 14 5.18 7.75 16.04
N TYR A 15 5.70 8.81 15.42
CA TYR A 15 6.89 8.73 14.57
C TYR A 15 8.08 8.07 15.29
N ALA A 16 8.37 8.48 16.53
CA ALA A 16 9.47 7.92 17.31
C ALA A 16 9.29 6.43 17.57
N VAL A 17 8.11 6.02 18.08
CA VAL A 17 7.82 4.61 18.40
C VAL A 17 7.83 3.74 17.14
N ILE A 18 7.20 4.18 16.05
CA ILE A 18 7.10 3.42 14.80
C ILE A 18 8.47 3.27 14.15
N THR A 19 9.28 4.32 14.14
CA THR A 19 10.62 4.28 13.55
C THR A 19 11.54 3.35 14.32
N ASP A 20 11.46 3.38 15.65
CA ASP A 20 12.26 2.50 16.51
C ASP A 20 11.82 1.03 16.38
N ALA A 21 10.52 0.76 16.47
CA ALA A 21 9.95 -0.58 16.35
C ALA A 21 10.18 -1.22 14.97
N LEU A 22 10.20 -0.41 13.91
CA LEU A 22 10.26 -0.88 12.52
C LEU A 22 11.56 -0.46 11.82
N VAL A 23 12.63 -0.22 12.57
CA VAL A 23 13.91 0.22 11.98
C VAL A 23 14.41 -0.76 10.91
N ILE A 24 14.28 -2.07 11.14
CA ILE A 24 14.71 -3.11 10.20
C ILE A 24 13.84 -3.10 8.93
N PRO A 25 12.49 -3.24 8.98
CA PRO A 25 11.64 -3.11 7.80
C PRO A 25 11.83 -1.79 7.05
N LEU A 26 11.94 -0.66 7.75
CA LEU A 26 12.11 0.65 7.12
C LEU A 26 13.47 0.76 6.41
N THR A 27 14.53 0.23 7.01
CA THR A 27 15.86 0.18 6.39
C THR A 27 15.85 -0.72 5.16
N ALA A 28 15.23 -1.91 5.25
CA ALA A 28 15.06 -2.81 4.11
C ALA A 28 14.27 -2.15 2.97
N MET A 29 13.23 -1.39 3.30
CA MET A 29 12.46 -0.61 2.33
C MET A 29 13.34 0.45 1.63
N LEU A 30 14.15 1.19 2.38
CA LEU A 30 15.07 2.19 1.82
C LEU A 30 16.10 1.54 0.89
N ILE A 31 16.69 0.42 1.30
CA ILE A 31 17.60 -0.37 0.47
C ILE A 31 16.90 -0.78 -0.84
N GLY A 32 15.68 -1.31 -0.76
CA GLY A 32 14.90 -1.69 -1.95
C GLY A 32 14.63 -0.51 -2.90
N LEU A 33 14.34 0.67 -2.36
CA LEU A 33 14.16 1.90 -3.14
C LEU A 33 15.46 2.38 -3.81
N ILE A 34 16.60 2.26 -3.13
CA ILE A 34 17.92 2.57 -3.71
C ILE A 34 18.22 1.62 -4.88
N PHE A 35 18.08 0.30 -4.67
CA PHE A 35 18.28 -0.69 -5.73
C PHE A 35 17.40 -0.43 -6.93
N ARG A 36 16.13 -0.05 -6.71
CA ARG A 36 15.21 0.32 -7.79
C ARG A 36 15.70 1.51 -8.61
N GLY A 37 16.18 2.57 -7.96
CA GLY A 37 16.70 3.77 -8.63
C GLY A 37 17.99 3.52 -9.40
N VAL A 38 18.94 2.84 -8.76
CA VAL A 38 20.22 2.45 -9.36
C VAL A 38 20.00 1.51 -10.55
N ALA A 39 19.19 0.47 -10.39
CA ALA A 39 18.92 -0.48 -11.47
C ALA A 39 18.29 0.20 -12.68
N PHE A 40 17.41 1.18 -12.49
CA PHE A 40 16.83 1.93 -13.59
C PHE A 40 17.90 2.71 -14.38
N GLU A 41 18.78 3.46 -13.71
CA GLU A 41 19.82 4.25 -14.39
C GLU A 41 20.88 3.37 -15.07
N PHE A 42 21.34 2.32 -14.39
CA PHE A 42 22.37 1.42 -14.91
C PHE A 42 21.86 0.52 -16.04
N ARG A 43 20.56 0.16 -16.06
CA ARG A 43 19.97 -0.61 -17.16
C ARG A 43 20.10 0.08 -18.52
N PHE A 44 20.02 1.41 -18.56
CA PHE A 44 20.20 2.16 -19.82
C PHE A 44 21.67 2.20 -20.28
N LYS A 45 22.62 2.14 -19.34
CA LYS A 45 24.05 2.21 -19.60
C LYS A 45 24.72 0.84 -19.75
N ALA A 46 24.04 -0.26 -19.40
CA ALA A 46 24.62 -1.59 -19.32
C ALA A 46 24.69 -2.35 -20.67
N VAL A 47 25.82 -3.06 -20.84
CA VAL A 47 26.06 -4.06 -21.89
C VAL A 47 24.97 -5.16 -21.83
N PRO A 48 24.51 -5.72 -22.97
CA PRO A 48 23.37 -6.65 -23.00
C PRO A 48 23.44 -7.83 -22.02
N SER A 49 24.64 -8.32 -21.68
CA SER A 49 24.87 -9.42 -20.73
C SER A 49 24.52 -9.08 -19.27
N HIS A 50 24.63 -7.81 -18.87
CA HIS A 50 24.37 -7.38 -17.49
C HIS A 50 22.93 -6.85 -17.30
N ARG A 51 22.16 -6.69 -18.38
CA ARG A 51 20.77 -6.19 -18.30
C ARG A 51 19.87 -7.11 -17.47
N ILE A 52 20.05 -8.42 -17.59
CA ILE A 52 19.27 -9.41 -16.83
C ILE A 52 19.52 -9.26 -15.32
N PHE A 53 20.77 -9.04 -14.92
CA PHE A 53 21.11 -8.80 -13.52
C PHE A 53 20.41 -7.54 -12.98
N TRP A 54 20.43 -6.44 -13.74
CA TRP A 54 19.75 -5.21 -13.35
C TRP A 54 18.23 -5.32 -13.37
N ASP A 55 17.64 -6.12 -14.27
CA ASP A 55 16.21 -6.41 -14.28
C ASP A 55 15.79 -7.16 -13.01
N TYR A 56 16.57 -8.16 -12.57
CA TYR A 56 16.34 -8.85 -11.30
C TYR A 56 16.58 -7.95 -10.08
N ALA A 57 17.59 -7.07 -10.11
CA ALA A 57 17.83 -6.10 -9.05
C ALA A 57 16.66 -5.09 -8.92
N PHE A 58 16.10 -4.64 -10.05
CA PHE A 58 14.93 -3.78 -10.07
C PHE A 58 13.69 -4.48 -9.51
N ALA A 59 13.45 -5.73 -9.93
CA ALA A 59 12.33 -6.53 -9.44
C ALA A 59 12.47 -6.86 -7.96
N GLY A 60 13.65 -7.30 -7.52
CA GLY A 60 13.97 -7.63 -6.13
C GLY A 60 13.87 -6.41 -5.22
N GLY A 61 14.41 -5.26 -5.63
CA GLY A 61 14.28 -4.01 -4.86
C GLY A 61 12.83 -3.55 -4.72
N SER A 62 12.04 -3.66 -5.79
CA SER A 62 10.61 -3.32 -5.78
C SER A 62 9.79 -4.28 -4.90
N LEU A 63 10.12 -5.57 -4.94
CA LEU A 63 9.52 -6.59 -4.09
C LEU A 63 9.85 -6.35 -2.63
N LEU A 64 11.12 -6.11 -2.30
CA LEU A 64 11.59 -5.84 -0.95
C LEU A 64 10.93 -4.60 -0.35
N ALA A 65 10.85 -3.51 -1.13
CA ALA A 65 10.19 -2.28 -0.69
C ALA A 65 8.69 -2.49 -0.42
N THR A 66 8.00 -3.18 -1.32
CA THR A 66 6.56 -3.47 -1.16
C THR A 66 6.29 -4.41 0.00
N PHE A 67 7.10 -5.46 0.15
CA PHE A 67 6.98 -6.42 1.23
C PHE A 67 7.21 -5.76 2.60
N SER A 68 8.26 -4.94 2.69
CA SER A 68 8.55 -4.17 3.91
C SER A 68 7.43 -3.19 4.24
N GLN A 69 6.84 -2.52 3.24
CA GLN A 69 5.68 -1.67 3.45
C GLN A 69 4.47 -2.46 3.98
N GLY A 70 4.25 -3.69 3.51
CA GLY A 70 3.16 -4.52 4.01
C GLY A 70 3.42 -5.05 5.43
N ILE A 71 4.67 -5.35 5.79
CA ILE A 71 5.07 -5.64 7.19
C ILE A 71 4.74 -4.47 8.09
N VAL A 72 5.07 -3.24 7.68
CA VAL A 72 4.78 -2.02 8.43
C VAL A 72 3.28 -1.92 8.70
N VAL A 73 2.45 -2.08 7.66
CA VAL A 73 0.97 -2.05 7.79
C VAL A 73 0.46 -3.18 8.71
N GLY A 74 1.02 -4.38 8.61
CA GLY A 74 0.68 -5.49 9.50
C GLY A 74 1.03 -5.20 10.96
N ALA A 75 2.22 -4.64 11.20
CA ALA A 75 2.68 -4.27 12.54
C ALA A 75 1.79 -3.19 13.18
N PHE A 76 1.30 -2.24 12.39
CA PHE A 76 0.31 -1.26 12.86
C PHE A 76 -0.98 -1.90 13.37
N ILE A 77 -1.47 -2.96 12.70
CA ILE A 77 -2.67 -3.69 13.11
C ILE A 77 -2.38 -4.53 14.35
N ASN A 78 -1.20 -5.16 14.41
CA ASN A 78 -0.77 -5.96 15.55
C ASN A 78 -0.58 -5.12 16.82
N GLY A 79 -0.22 -3.85 16.65
CA GLY A 79 0.09 -2.94 17.74
C GLY A 79 1.57 -3.04 18.14
N PHE A 80 2.00 -2.11 18.98
CA PHE A 80 3.36 -2.05 19.50
C PHE A 80 3.34 -2.13 21.03
N ALA A 81 4.27 -2.90 21.61
CA ALA A 81 4.50 -2.88 23.05
C ALA A 81 5.19 -1.56 23.42
N VAL A 82 4.48 -0.68 24.13
CA VAL A 82 4.99 0.63 24.56
C VAL A 82 4.99 0.68 26.09
N ALA A 83 6.14 0.98 26.69
CA ALA A 83 6.26 1.34 28.10
C ALA A 83 6.88 2.74 28.19
N ASP A 84 6.35 3.59 29.08
CA ASP A 84 6.85 4.97 29.30
C ASP A 84 6.98 5.83 28.03
N ARG A 85 6.01 5.71 27.10
CA ARG A 85 6.02 6.42 25.80
C ARG A 85 7.23 6.09 24.92
N ARG A 86 7.92 4.98 25.18
CA ARG A 86 9.00 4.41 24.37
C ARG A 86 8.64 3.00 23.94
N PHE A 87 9.20 2.57 22.81
CA PHE A 87 9.07 1.19 22.38
C PHE A 87 9.77 0.29 23.42
N ALA A 88 9.04 -0.66 23.98
CA ALA A 88 9.51 -1.59 24.99
C ALA A 88 9.54 -3.03 24.49
N GLY A 89 9.23 -3.24 23.21
CA GLY A 89 9.29 -4.52 22.54
C GLY A 89 10.72 -4.93 22.15
N SER A 90 10.86 -6.16 21.70
CA SER A 90 12.10 -6.66 21.10
C SER A 90 12.26 -6.12 19.68
N THR A 91 13.50 -5.96 19.23
CA THR A 91 13.82 -5.57 17.84
C THR A 91 13.31 -6.57 16.79
N LEU A 92 12.90 -7.77 17.20
CA LEU A 92 12.31 -8.80 16.34
C LEU A 92 10.78 -8.90 16.44
N ASP A 93 10.11 -8.04 17.19
CA ASP A 93 8.63 -8.08 17.34
C ASP A 93 7.89 -7.79 16.03
N TRP A 94 8.56 -7.18 15.05
CA TRP A 94 8.01 -7.03 13.71
C TRP A 94 7.91 -8.36 12.96
N LEU A 95 8.70 -9.38 13.33
CA LEU A 95 8.77 -10.68 12.68
C LEU A 95 7.67 -11.63 13.19
N THR A 96 6.42 -11.25 12.99
CA THR A 96 5.27 -12.12 13.27
C THR A 96 4.71 -12.73 12.00
N PRO A 97 4.12 -13.94 12.07
CA PRO A 97 3.48 -14.58 10.91
C PRO A 97 2.42 -13.67 10.25
N PHE A 98 1.70 -12.90 11.06
CA PHE A 98 0.71 -11.94 10.58
C PHE A 98 1.35 -10.80 9.77
N ASN A 99 2.41 -10.17 10.30
CA ASN A 99 3.08 -9.06 9.59
C ASN A 99 3.71 -9.54 8.27
N LEU A 100 4.31 -10.73 8.26
CA LEU A 100 4.85 -11.34 7.04
C LEU A 100 3.73 -11.64 6.02
N PHE A 101 2.58 -12.11 6.49
CA PHE A 101 1.41 -12.34 5.63
C PHE A 101 0.87 -11.03 5.04
N CYS A 102 0.78 -9.96 5.83
CA CYS A 102 0.44 -8.62 5.33
C CYS A 102 1.44 -8.11 4.30
N GLY A 103 2.74 -8.39 4.50
CA GLY A 103 3.81 -8.19 3.52
C GLY A 103 3.50 -8.83 2.17
N LEU A 104 3.22 -10.14 2.17
CA LEU A 104 2.83 -10.88 0.96
C LEU A 104 1.53 -10.36 0.35
N GLY A 105 0.56 -10.03 1.19
CA GLY A 105 -0.72 -9.49 0.76
C GLY A 105 -0.58 -8.18 -0.01
N LEU A 106 0.29 -7.27 0.46
CA LEU A 106 0.55 -6.01 -0.22
C LEU A 106 1.28 -6.22 -1.56
N VAL A 107 2.20 -7.19 -1.63
CA VAL A 107 2.85 -7.59 -2.89
C VAL A 107 1.79 -8.03 -3.92
N VAL A 108 0.85 -8.88 -3.53
CA VAL A 108 -0.24 -9.33 -4.41
C VAL A 108 -1.14 -8.15 -4.82
N ALA A 109 -1.45 -7.24 -3.90
CA ALA A 109 -2.25 -6.05 -4.20
C ALA A 109 -1.58 -5.13 -5.22
N TYR A 110 -0.29 -4.86 -5.07
CA TYR A 110 0.47 -4.04 -6.02
C TYR A 110 0.69 -4.76 -7.35
N LEU A 111 0.82 -6.08 -7.35
CA LEU A 111 0.85 -6.88 -8.58
C LEU A 111 -0.48 -6.76 -9.35
N LEU A 112 -1.62 -6.73 -8.65
CA LEU A 112 -2.93 -6.49 -9.28
C LEU A 112 -3.02 -5.08 -9.88
N LEU A 113 -2.53 -4.07 -9.15
CA LEU A 113 -2.47 -2.70 -9.65
C LEU A 113 -1.58 -2.59 -10.88
N GLY A 114 -0.39 -3.22 -10.86
CA GLY A 114 0.54 -3.24 -11.99
C GLY A 114 -0.03 -3.95 -13.22
N THR A 115 -0.66 -5.12 -13.05
CA THR A 115 -1.28 -5.86 -14.17
C THR A 115 -2.45 -5.10 -14.80
N THR A 116 -3.32 -4.49 -13.99
CA THR A 116 -4.41 -3.66 -14.51
C THR A 116 -3.95 -2.35 -15.15
N TRP A 117 -2.87 -1.76 -14.64
CA TRP A 117 -2.21 -0.62 -15.29
C TRP A 117 -1.61 -1.00 -16.65
N LEU A 118 -0.95 -2.16 -16.73
CA LEU A 118 -0.42 -2.68 -18.00
C LEU A 118 -1.54 -2.97 -19.00
N ILE A 119 -2.71 -3.46 -18.59
CA ILE A 119 -3.87 -3.62 -19.49
C ILE A 119 -4.29 -2.29 -20.10
N MET A 120 -4.22 -1.20 -19.35
CA MET A 120 -4.56 0.14 -19.82
C MET A 120 -3.54 0.70 -20.82
N LYS A 121 -2.24 0.43 -20.61
CA LYS A 121 -1.13 1.01 -21.39
C LYS A 121 -0.63 0.14 -22.54
N SER A 122 -0.87 -1.17 -22.53
CA SER A 122 -0.40 -2.12 -23.54
C SER A 122 -1.47 -2.52 -24.56
N GLU A 123 -1.02 -3.05 -25.70
CA GLU A 123 -1.86 -3.55 -26.79
C GLU A 123 -1.44 -4.97 -27.23
N GLY A 124 -2.30 -5.63 -28.01
CA GLY A 124 -1.99 -6.93 -28.64
C GLY A 124 -1.78 -8.08 -27.64
N ALA A 125 -0.78 -8.93 -27.91
CA ALA A 125 -0.53 -10.16 -27.16
C ALA A 125 -0.16 -9.91 -25.68
N LEU A 126 0.58 -8.83 -25.39
CA LEU A 126 0.96 -8.47 -24.02
C LEU A 126 -0.29 -8.14 -23.19
N GLN A 127 -1.23 -7.40 -23.77
CA GLN A 127 -2.46 -7.03 -23.10
C GLN A 127 -3.32 -8.26 -22.75
N GLN A 128 -3.42 -9.24 -23.65
CA GLN A 128 -4.15 -10.48 -23.41
C GLN A 128 -3.54 -11.28 -22.25
N ARG A 129 -2.21 -11.42 -22.24
CA ARG A 129 -1.48 -12.09 -21.15
C ARG A 129 -1.71 -11.40 -19.80
N MET A 130 -1.73 -10.07 -19.77
CA MET A 130 -1.99 -9.33 -18.54
C MET A 130 -3.44 -9.47 -18.05
N ARG A 131 -4.43 -9.62 -18.95
CA ARG A 131 -5.83 -9.90 -18.58
C ARG A 131 -6.00 -11.27 -17.92
N GLU A 132 -5.29 -12.28 -18.41
CA GLU A 132 -5.29 -13.61 -17.78
C GLU A 132 -4.61 -13.58 -16.42
N LEU A 133 -3.45 -12.92 -16.33
CA LEU A 133 -2.72 -12.79 -15.08
C LEU A 133 -3.52 -12.00 -14.02
N THR A 134 -4.20 -10.92 -14.42
CA THR A 134 -5.06 -10.11 -13.55
C THR A 134 -6.11 -10.97 -12.86
N ARG A 135 -6.75 -11.91 -13.56
CA ARG A 135 -7.75 -12.82 -12.96
C ARG A 135 -7.14 -13.72 -11.89
N LYS A 136 -5.98 -14.31 -12.16
CA LYS A 136 -5.26 -15.17 -11.19
C LYS A 136 -4.81 -14.37 -9.96
N VAL A 137 -4.25 -13.18 -10.18
CA VAL A 137 -3.78 -12.30 -9.11
C VAL A 137 -4.95 -11.73 -8.29
N LEU A 138 -6.09 -11.44 -8.93
CA LEU A 138 -7.30 -11.03 -8.23
C LEU A 138 -7.81 -12.12 -7.29
N LEU A 139 -7.82 -13.39 -7.71
CA LEU A 139 -8.18 -14.49 -6.82
C LEU A 139 -7.21 -14.62 -5.66
N ALA A 140 -5.91 -14.51 -5.92
CA ALA A 140 -4.91 -14.50 -4.85
C ALA A 140 -5.16 -13.35 -3.85
N LEU A 141 -5.50 -12.16 -4.33
CA LEU A 141 -5.83 -11.02 -3.47
C LEU A 141 -7.11 -11.28 -2.66
N MET A 142 -8.14 -11.88 -3.26
CA MET A 142 -9.37 -12.24 -2.56
C MET A 142 -9.11 -13.25 -1.44
N VAL A 143 -8.25 -14.23 -1.67
CA VAL A 143 -7.83 -15.18 -0.62
C VAL A 143 -7.09 -14.45 0.49
N VAL A 144 -6.15 -13.55 0.16
CA VAL A 144 -5.46 -12.72 1.16
C VAL A 144 -6.44 -11.91 1.99
N ILE A 145 -7.38 -11.21 1.35
CA ILE A 145 -8.38 -10.39 2.04
C ILE A 145 -9.25 -11.26 2.94
N ALA A 146 -9.68 -12.44 2.48
CA ALA A 146 -10.47 -13.36 3.29
C ALA A 146 -9.69 -13.85 4.52
N VAL A 147 -8.43 -14.24 4.34
CA VAL A 147 -7.57 -14.67 5.45
C VAL A 147 -7.35 -13.54 6.44
N VAL A 148 -7.02 -12.32 5.98
CA VAL A 148 -6.87 -11.16 6.89
C VAL A 148 -8.18 -10.87 7.62
N SER A 149 -9.32 -10.92 6.92
CA SER A 149 -10.64 -10.62 7.51
C SER A 149 -11.08 -11.63 8.56
N VAL A 150 -10.57 -12.87 8.51
CA VAL A 150 -10.82 -13.90 9.53
C VAL A 150 -9.75 -13.85 10.63
N TRP A 151 -8.50 -13.61 10.27
CA TRP A 151 -7.39 -13.56 11.23
C TRP A 151 -7.51 -12.34 12.14
N THR A 152 -7.83 -11.16 11.62
CA THR A 152 -7.86 -9.93 12.43
C THR A 152 -8.87 -9.96 13.58
N PRO A 153 -10.12 -10.43 13.42
CA PRO A 153 -11.06 -10.51 14.54
C PRO A 153 -10.71 -11.63 15.51
N LEU A 154 -10.12 -12.74 15.03
CA LEU A 154 -9.70 -13.85 15.90
C LEU A 154 -8.47 -13.49 16.74
N GLY A 155 -7.54 -12.72 16.18
CA GLY A 155 -6.32 -12.27 16.85
C GLY A 155 -6.57 -11.14 17.86
N TRP A 156 -7.43 -10.18 17.53
CA TRP A 156 -7.68 -9.02 18.37
C TRP A 156 -9.17 -8.85 18.68
N ARG A 157 -9.53 -9.12 19.94
CA ARG A 157 -10.91 -8.97 20.44
C ARG A 157 -11.49 -7.57 20.22
N TYR A 158 -10.66 -6.53 20.32
CA TYR A 158 -11.07 -5.15 20.03
C TYR A 158 -11.58 -4.97 18.59
N VAL A 159 -10.92 -5.61 17.61
CA VAL A 159 -11.34 -5.57 16.21
C VAL A 159 -12.65 -6.34 16.04
N ALA A 160 -12.77 -7.51 16.67
CA ALA A 160 -14.01 -8.28 16.64
C ALA A 160 -15.20 -7.51 17.24
N GLU A 161 -15.01 -6.91 18.41
CA GLU A 161 -16.05 -6.10 19.04
C GLU A 161 -16.43 -4.92 18.14
N ARG A 162 -15.48 -4.26 17.49
CA ARG A 162 -15.80 -3.14 16.60
C ARG A 162 -16.59 -3.56 15.35
N TRP A 163 -16.22 -4.68 14.74
CA TRP A 163 -16.85 -5.13 13.50
C TRP A 163 -18.16 -5.89 13.71
N PHE A 164 -18.30 -6.61 14.83
CA PHE A 164 -19.44 -7.52 15.08
C PHE A 164 -20.42 -7.04 16.15
N THR A 165 -20.16 -5.94 16.86
CA THR A 165 -21.17 -5.37 17.78
C THR A 165 -22.21 -4.52 17.04
N LEU A 166 -23.44 -4.55 17.54
CA LEU A 166 -24.51 -3.66 17.08
C LEU A 166 -24.39 -2.30 17.80
N PRO A 167 -24.51 -1.15 17.10
CA PRO A 167 -24.93 -0.98 15.70
C PRO A 167 -23.81 -0.92 14.65
N ASN A 168 -22.53 -0.98 15.06
CA ASN A 168 -21.36 -0.84 14.18
C ASN A 168 -21.35 -1.83 13.01
N PHE A 169 -21.84 -3.04 13.22
CA PHE A 169 -21.99 -4.07 12.18
C PHE A 169 -22.69 -3.53 10.92
N PHE A 170 -23.79 -2.78 11.05
CA PHE A 170 -24.52 -2.24 9.90
C PHE A 170 -23.73 -1.18 9.12
N TRP A 171 -22.85 -0.44 9.80
CA TRP A 171 -21.97 0.55 9.17
C TRP A 171 -20.79 -0.09 8.43
N PHE A 172 -20.34 -1.27 8.87
CA PHE A 172 -19.14 -1.92 8.32
C PHE A 172 -19.43 -3.03 7.31
N VAL A 173 -20.61 -3.67 7.33
CA VAL A 173 -21.06 -4.64 6.31
C VAL A 173 -21.00 -4.14 4.86
N PRO A 174 -21.23 -2.85 4.54
CA PRO A 174 -21.05 -2.35 3.19
C PRO A 174 -19.63 -2.54 2.63
N VAL A 175 -18.59 -2.53 3.48
CA VAL A 175 -17.20 -2.65 3.05
C VAL A 175 -16.90 -4.00 2.37
N PRO A 176 -17.13 -5.18 3.00
CA PRO A 176 -16.91 -6.47 2.35
C PRO A 176 -17.82 -6.68 1.14
N ILE A 177 -19.05 -6.14 1.16
CA ILE A 177 -19.96 -6.21 -0.01
C ILE A 177 -19.37 -5.44 -1.19
N LEU A 178 -18.87 -4.22 -0.96
CA LEU A 178 -18.22 -3.42 -2.01
C LEU A 178 -16.94 -4.08 -2.52
N VAL A 179 -16.13 -4.66 -1.64
CA VAL A 179 -14.94 -5.45 -2.04
C VAL A 179 -15.33 -6.58 -2.98
N LEU A 180 -16.37 -7.36 -2.65
CA LEU A 180 -16.87 -8.44 -3.49
C LEU A 180 -17.42 -7.90 -4.83
N ALA A 181 -18.22 -6.83 -4.79
CA ALA A 181 -18.79 -6.21 -5.99
C ALA A 181 -17.71 -5.69 -6.95
N LEU A 182 -16.71 -4.96 -6.43
CA LEU A 182 -15.59 -4.46 -7.21
C LEU A 182 -14.77 -5.61 -7.80
N SER A 183 -14.45 -6.64 -7.01
CA SER A 183 -13.72 -7.81 -7.50
C SER A 183 -14.48 -8.54 -8.61
N LEU A 184 -15.80 -8.72 -8.48
CA LEU A 184 -16.62 -9.30 -9.55
C LEU A 184 -16.63 -8.44 -10.81
N TRP A 185 -16.68 -7.11 -10.68
CA TRP A 185 -16.59 -6.20 -11.82
C TRP A 185 -15.21 -6.21 -12.48
N ILE A 186 -14.12 -6.26 -11.71
CA ILE A 186 -12.75 -6.40 -12.25
C ILE A 186 -12.62 -7.71 -13.03
N TRP A 187 -13.14 -8.81 -12.48
CA TRP A 187 -13.14 -10.12 -13.14
C TRP A 187 -13.90 -10.08 -14.47
N ARG A 188 -15.12 -9.52 -14.47
CA ARG A 188 -15.96 -9.40 -15.68
C ARG A 188 -15.36 -8.48 -16.74
N LEU A 189 -14.79 -7.34 -16.33
CA LEU A 189 -14.22 -6.36 -17.26
C LEU A 189 -12.87 -6.81 -17.82
N SER A 190 -12.07 -7.54 -17.04
CA SER A 190 -10.83 -8.15 -17.54
C SER A 190 -11.10 -9.13 -18.69
N ALA A 191 -12.26 -9.81 -18.68
CA ALA A 191 -12.69 -10.70 -19.75
C ALA A 191 -13.24 -9.96 -20.99
N ARG A 192 -13.55 -8.66 -20.91
CA ARG A 192 -14.13 -7.89 -22.03
C ARG A 192 -13.07 -7.05 -22.76
N PRO A 193 -12.78 -7.32 -24.05
CA PRO A 193 -11.73 -6.61 -24.80
C PRO A 193 -11.91 -5.09 -24.85
N ALA A 194 -13.15 -4.61 -24.90
CA ALA A 194 -13.48 -3.20 -25.09
C ALA A 194 -13.24 -2.28 -23.87
N SER A 195 -12.85 -2.81 -22.70
CA SER A 195 -12.66 -2.01 -21.49
C SER A 195 -11.19 -1.97 -21.06
N HIS A 196 -10.50 -0.89 -21.41
CA HIS A 196 -9.06 -0.74 -21.16
C HIS A 196 -8.75 -0.04 -19.82
N ALA A 197 -9.46 1.04 -19.47
CA ALA A 197 -9.16 1.85 -18.28
C ALA A 197 -9.99 1.46 -17.04
N ARG A 198 -11.18 0.88 -17.21
CA ARG A 198 -12.09 0.57 -16.09
C ARG A 198 -11.51 -0.44 -15.08
N PRO A 199 -10.82 -1.53 -15.49
CA PRO A 199 -10.21 -2.46 -14.54
C PRO A 199 -9.24 -1.77 -13.57
N PHE A 200 -8.44 -0.82 -14.06
CA PHE A 200 -7.49 -0.07 -13.23
C PHE A 200 -8.19 0.82 -12.20
N ILE A 201 -9.22 1.57 -12.61
CA ILE A 201 -9.99 2.44 -11.69
C ILE A 201 -10.67 1.61 -10.60
N LEU A 202 -11.24 0.45 -10.96
CA LEU A 202 -11.85 -0.46 -9.99
C LEU A 202 -10.84 -1.06 -9.03
N THR A 203 -9.64 -1.44 -9.52
CA THR A 203 -8.55 -1.92 -8.65
C THR A 203 -8.10 -0.82 -7.68
N LEU A 204 -8.02 0.44 -8.13
CA LEU A 204 -7.71 1.57 -7.25
C LEU A 204 -8.78 1.72 -6.14
N GLY A 205 -10.06 1.61 -6.51
CA GLY A 205 -11.16 1.58 -5.54
C GLY A 205 -11.08 0.40 -4.56
N LEU A 206 -10.71 -0.79 -5.04
CA LEU A 206 -10.54 -1.98 -4.21
C LEU A 206 -9.40 -1.81 -3.20
N ILE A 207 -8.25 -1.30 -3.63
CA ILE A 207 -7.11 -1.02 -2.77
C ILE A 207 -7.47 0.07 -1.75
N PHE A 208 -8.14 1.14 -2.19
CA PHE A 208 -8.60 2.22 -1.32
C PHE A 208 -9.56 1.71 -0.24
N LEU A 209 -10.54 0.87 -0.59
CA LEU A 209 -11.43 0.23 0.38
C LEU A 209 -10.68 -0.67 1.35
N GLY A 210 -9.70 -1.45 0.87
CA GLY A 210 -8.86 -2.29 1.73
C GLY A 210 -8.11 -1.48 2.78
N PHE A 211 -7.40 -0.43 2.36
CA PHE A 211 -6.70 0.47 3.28
C PHE A 211 -7.65 1.21 4.23
N SER A 212 -8.82 1.63 3.73
CA SER A 212 -9.84 2.28 4.56
C SER A 212 -10.38 1.35 5.63
N GLY A 213 -10.65 0.07 5.29
CA GLY A 213 -11.10 -0.94 6.24
C GLY A 213 -10.07 -1.20 7.34
N LEU A 214 -8.78 -1.24 6.99
CA LEU A 214 -7.70 -1.34 7.97
C LEU A 214 -7.63 -0.08 8.86
N GLY A 215 -7.70 1.11 8.27
CA GLY A 215 -7.68 2.37 9.01
C GLY A 215 -8.85 2.51 10.01
N ILE A 216 -10.06 2.11 9.59
CA ILE A 216 -11.25 2.07 10.44
C ILE A 216 -11.08 1.11 11.62
N SER A 217 -10.39 -0.01 11.41
CA SER A 217 -10.14 -1.02 12.44
C SER A 217 -9.19 -0.51 13.53
N VAL A 218 -8.26 0.36 13.16
CA VAL A 218 -7.22 0.93 14.05
C VAL A 218 -7.71 2.22 14.72
N TRP A 219 -8.57 3.00 14.06
CA TRP A 219 -9.20 4.21 14.61
C TRP A 219 -9.89 3.93 15.96
N PRO A 220 -9.84 4.82 16.98
CA PRO A 220 -9.20 6.14 17.05
C PRO A 220 -7.75 6.09 17.55
N ASN A 221 -7.16 4.91 17.67
CA ASN A 221 -5.81 4.73 18.17
C ASN A 221 -4.82 4.83 17.01
N ILE A 222 -3.71 5.55 17.21
CA ILE A 222 -2.61 5.57 16.22
C ILE A 222 -1.63 4.43 16.47
N ILE A 223 -1.49 4.02 17.74
CA ILE A 223 -0.77 2.83 18.19
C ILE A 223 -1.71 2.06 19.12
N PRO A 224 -2.40 1.02 18.60
CA PRO A 224 -3.28 0.19 19.42
C PRO A 224 -2.52 -0.55 20.52
N PRO A 225 -3.12 -0.75 21.71
CA PRO A 225 -4.39 -0.19 22.21
C PRO A 225 -4.22 1.09 23.06
N HIS A 226 -2.98 1.53 23.34
CA HIS A 226 -2.70 2.47 24.43
C HIS A 226 -2.60 3.95 24.03
N ILE A 227 -2.36 4.27 22.76
CA ILE A 227 -2.11 5.66 22.34
C ILE A 227 -3.17 6.10 21.33
N SER A 228 -4.05 7.00 21.79
CA SER A 228 -5.04 7.62 20.92
C SER A 228 -4.39 8.65 19.99
N LEU A 229 -5.09 8.98 18.90
CA LEU A 229 -4.66 10.05 17.98
C LEU A 229 -4.43 11.39 18.71
N TRP A 230 -5.18 11.64 19.78
CA TRP A 230 -5.09 12.86 20.58
C TRP A 230 -3.87 12.86 21.52
N ASP A 231 -3.51 11.70 22.07
CA ASP A 231 -2.36 11.57 22.99
C ASP A 231 -1.01 11.62 22.26
N ALA A 232 -1.00 11.20 21.00
CA ALA A 232 0.18 11.27 20.12
C ALA A 232 0.33 12.61 19.40
N ALA A 233 -0.68 13.48 19.45
CA ALA A 233 -0.71 14.73 18.70
C ALA A 233 0.40 15.69 19.15
N ALA A 234 1.03 16.35 18.19
CA ALA A 234 1.93 17.46 18.45
C ALA A 234 1.20 18.62 19.14
N PRO A 235 1.91 19.52 19.86
CA PRO A 235 1.32 20.72 20.42
C PRO A 235 0.55 21.53 19.35
N PRO A 236 -0.59 22.16 19.70
CA PRO A 236 -1.43 22.88 18.74
C PRO A 236 -0.68 23.94 17.93
N SER A 237 0.32 24.60 18.53
CA SER A 237 1.16 25.60 17.86
C SER A 237 1.95 25.02 16.67
N SER A 238 2.51 23.81 16.81
CA SER A 238 3.23 23.12 15.74
C SER A 238 2.29 22.66 14.63
N GLN A 239 1.09 22.18 14.99
CA GLN A 239 0.09 21.76 14.01
C GLN A 239 -0.42 22.94 13.18
N VAL A 240 -0.74 24.07 13.83
CA VAL A 240 -1.17 25.30 13.14
C VAL A 240 -0.06 25.85 12.24
N PHE A 241 1.21 25.71 12.62
CA PHE A 241 2.32 26.10 11.75
C PHE A 241 2.46 25.21 10.51
N MET A 242 2.27 23.90 10.65
CA MET A 242 2.40 22.96 9.53
C MET A 242 1.20 23.00 8.57
N LEU A 243 0.01 23.36 9.06
CA LEU A 243 -1.25 23.29 8.33
C LEU A 243 -1.27 24.15 7.05
N PRO A 244 -0.83 25.43 7.04
CA PRO A 244 -0.74 26.22 5.81
C PRO A 244 0.20 25.60 4.77
N GLY A 245 1.34 25.06 5.21
CA GLY A 245 2.30 24.38 4.33
C GLY A 245 1.68 23.16 3.68
N ALA A 246 1.00 22.31 4.46
CA ALA A 246 0.28 21.15 3.95
C ALA A 246 -0.87 21.55 3.00
N LEU A 247 -1.64 22.58 3.36
CA LEU A 247 -2.78 23.07 2.57
C LEU A 247 -2.36 23.62 1.21
N LEU A 248 -1.14 24.18 1.09
CA LEU A 248 -0.63 24.69 -0.18
C LEU A 248 0.11 23.61 -0.98
N ILE A 249 0.99 22.84 -0.32
CA ILE A 249 1.86 21.87 -0.99
C ILE A 249 1.07 20.68 -1.52
N ILE A 250 0.09 20.15 -0.77
CA ILE A 250 -0.68 18.96 -1.18
C ILE A 250 -1.45 19.23 -2.49
N PRO A 251 -2.24 20.31 -2.62
CA PRO A 251 -2.92 20.61 -3.88
C PRO A 251 -1.98 20.82 -5.06
N VAL A 252 -0.83 21.49 -4.84
CA VAL A 252 0.17 21.70 -5.91
C VAL A 252 0.73 20.37 -6.41
N ILE A 253 1.08 19.46 -5.50
CA ILE A 253 1.57 18.12 -5.87
C ILE A 253 0.49 17.33 -6.62
N LEU A 254 -0.76 17.37 -6.16
CA LEU A 254 -1.87 16.69 -6.81
C LEU A 254 -2.15 17.26 -8.21
N MET A 255 -2.12 18.59 -8.36
CA MET A 255 -2.32 19.26 -9.64
C MET A 255 -1.21 18.91 -10.64
N TYR A 256 0.05 18.98 -10.21
CA TYR A 256 1.20 18.57 -11.03
C TYR A 256 1.12 17.10 -11.43
N THR A 257 0.74 16.22 -10.49
CA THR A 257 0.57 14.79 -10.77
C THR A 257 -0.55 14.56 -11.79
N ALA A 258 -1.71 15.19 -11.61
CA ALA A 258 -2.83 15.09 -12.55
C ALA A 258 -2.46 15.61 -13.94
N TRP A 259 -1.73 16.73 -14.01
CA TRP A 259 -1.21 17.28 -15.25
C TRP A 259 -0.26 16.31 -15.96
N SER A 260 0.69 15.71 -15.24
CA SER A 260 1.60 14.72 -15.79
C SER A 260 0.85 13.51 -16.38
N TYR A 261 -0.14 12.98 -15.66
CA TYR A 261 -0.99 11.89 -16.18
C TYR A 261 -1.82 12.31 -17.41
N TYR A 262 -2.29 13.55 -17.45
CA TYR A 262 -3.02 14.09 -18.59
C TYR A 262 -2.12 14.21 -19.84
N VAL A 263 -0.90 14.71 -19.68
CA VAL A 263 0.09 14.85 -20.76
C VAL A 263 0.51 13.47 -21.28
N PHE A 264 0.81 12.51 -20.40
CA PHE A 264 1.27 11.17 -20.77
C PHE A 264 0.15 10.14 -20.91
N ARG A 265 -1.05 10.56 -21.34
CA ARG A 265 -2.21 9.65 -21.46
C ARG A 265 -2.09 8.63 -22.59
N GLY A 266 -1.22 8.86 -23.57
CA GLY A 266 -1.00 7.96 -24.72
C GLY A 266 -0.61 6.53 -24.32
N LYS A 267 -0.92 5.57 -25.20
CA LYS A 267 -0.46 4.17 -25.06
C LYS A 267 0.98 4.05 -25.53
N VAL A 268 1.72 3.11 -24.95
CA VAL A 268 3.13 2.89 -25.31
C VAL A 268 3.17 1.90 -26.47
N SER A 269 3.52 2.37 -27.67
CA SER A 269 3.77 1.50 -28.83
C SER A 269 5.23 1.03 -28.83
N GLY A 270 5.48 -0.22 -29.21
CA GLY A 270 6.84 -0.77 -29.34
C GLY A 270 7.70 -0.09 -30.43
N SER A 271 7.12 0.79 -31.25
CA SER A 271 7.82 1.58 -32.26
C SER A 271 8.39 2.90 -31.71
N GLU A 272 8.00 3.33 -30.51
CA GLU A 272 8.49 4.56 -29.90
C GLU A 272 9.57 4.23 -28.88
N GLY A 273 10.77 3.94 -29.42
CA GLY A 273 11.98 4.16 -28.65
C GLY A 273 12.07 5.64 -28.29
N TYR A 274 12.30 5.94 -27.02
CA TYR A 274 12.62 7.29 -26.54
C TYR A 274 13.73 7.87 -27.43
N HIS A 275 13.43 8.93 -28.16
CA HIS A 275 14.42 9.83 -28.77
C HIS A 275 14.66 11.00 -27.82
#